data_AF-A0A517DWL0-F1
#
_entry.id   AF-A0A517DWL0-F1
#
_cell.length_a   1.000
_cell.length_b   1.000
_cell.length_c   1.000
_cell.angle_alpha   90.00
_cell.angle_beta   90.00
_cell.angle_gamma   90.00
#
_symmetry.space_group_name_H-M   'P 1'
#
loop_
_entity.id
_entity.type
_entity.pdbx_description
1 polymer ?
#
loop_
_entity_poly.entity_id
_entity_poly.type
_entity_poly.pdbx_seq_one_letter_code
_entity_poly.pdbx_strand_id
1 'polypeptide(L)' 'MEITALSREIETYITAEPRFFADVLRKFKTNPYRNILLAWAIIREKNILQRNEEGHYLINGIDAVKD' A
#
# COMPACT_ATOMS: atom_id res chain seq x y z
N MET A 1 -3.30 16.51 -2.83
CA MET A 1 -3.38 15.94 -1.47
C MET A 1 -2.00 15.96 -0.85
N GLU A 2 -1.89 16.27 0.43
CA GLU A 2 -0.63 16.16 1.18
C GLU A 2 -0.11 14.71 1.18
N ILE A 3 1.21 14.51 1.12
CA ILE A 3 1.82 13.17 1.01
C ILE A 3 1.43 12.28 2.20
N THR A 4 1.38 12.84 3.41
CA THR A 4 0.99 12.10 4.61
C THR A 4 -0.46 11.62 4.54
N ALA A 5 -1.38 12.45 4.04
CA ALA A 5 -2.78 12.07 3.85
C ALA A 5 -2.92 10.98 2.79
N LEU A 6 -2.21 11.12 1.66
CA LEU A 6 -2.17 10.10 0.61
C LEU A 6 -1.62 8.76 1.13
N SER A 7 -0.62 8.79 2.02
CA SER A 7 -0.11 7.55 2.63
C SER A 7 -1.16 6.80 3.44
N ARG A 8 -1.99 7.53 4.21
CA ARG A 8 -3.06 6.93 5.03
C ARG A 8 -4.17 6.34 4.16
N GLU A 9 -4.51 7.01 3.07
CA GLU A 9 -5.51 6.49 2.13
C GLU A 9 -5.02 5.24 1.41
N ILE A 10 -3.76 5.24 0.96
CA ILE A 10 -3.16 4.06 0.32
C ILE A 10 -3.07 2.90 1.32
N GLU A 11 -2.62 3.17 2.55
CA GLU A 11 -2.56 2.18 3.64
C GLU A 11 -3.95 1.56 3.88
N THR A 12 -4.98 2.38 4.08
CA THR A 12 -6.36 1.92 4.24
C THR A 12 -6.81 1.05 3.05
N TYR A 13 -6.47 1.46 1.83
CA TYR A 13 -6.85 0.74 0.62
C TYR A 13 -6.21 -0.65 0.50
N ILE A 14 -4.94 -0.79 0.90
CA ILE A 14 -4.22 -2.07 0.83
C ILE A 14 -4.40 -2.94 2.09
N THR A 15 -4.88 -2.38 3.20
CA THR A 15 -5.30 -3.15 4.38
C THR A 15 -6.68 -3.79 4.19
N ALA A 16 -7.56 -3.18 3.38
CA ALA A 16 -8.91 -3.72 3.15
C ALA A 16 -8.89 -5.08 2.44
N GLU A 17 -7.96 -5.29 1.52
CA GLU A 17 -7.69 -6.57 0.88
C GLU A 17 -6.27 -6.57 0.26
N PRO A 18 -5.65 -7.74 0.05
CA PRO A 18 -4.35 -7.81 -0.62
C PRO A 18 -4.42 -7.22 -2.04
N ARG A 19 -3.47 -6.34 -2.39
CA ARG A 19 -3.45 -5.62 -3.68
C ARG A 19 -2.09 -5.64 -4.36
N PHE A 20 -2.07 -5.56 -5.68
CA PHE A 20 -0.86 -5.20 -6.40
C PHE A 20 -0.56 -3.71 -6.25
N PHE A 21 0.71 -3.33 -6.38
CA PHE A 21 1.06 -1.91 -6.51
C PHE A 21 0.43 -1.29 -7.76
N ALA A 22 0.23 -2.07 -8.84
CA ALA A 22 -0.48 -1.61 -10.03
C ALA A 22 -1.92 -1.16 -9.72
N ASP A 23 -2.60 -1.81 -8.76
CA ASP A 23 -3.95 -1.42 -8.34
C ASP A 23 -3.92 -0.11 -7.56
N VAL A 24 -2.88 0.12 -6.75
CA VAL A 24 -2.64 1.41 -6.08
C VAL A 24 -2.46 2.51 -7.12
N LEU A 25 -1.60 2.30 -8.12
CA LEU A 25 -1.40 3.27 -9.20
C LEU A 25 -2.69 3.58 -9.95
N ARG A 26 -3.51 2.56 -10.23
CA ARG A 26 -4.81 2.72 -10.92
C ARG A 26 -5.83 3.48 -10.07
N LYS A 27 -5.93 3.15 -8.78
CA LYS A 27 -6.86 3.76 -7.82
C LYS A 27 -6.53 5.23 -7.59
N PHE A 28 -5.25 5.55 -7.43
CA PHE A 28 -4.77 6.89 -7.09
C PHE A 28 -4.24 7.68 -8.30
N LYS A 29 -4.61 7.29 -9.53
CA LYS A 29 -4.09 7.83 -10.81
C LYS A 29 -4.22 9.35 -11.00
N THR A 30 -5.10 10.00 -10.25
CA THR A 30 -5.26 11.46 -10.26
C THR A 30 -4.15 12.19 -9.51
N ASN A 31 -3.40 11.47 -8.67
CA ASN A 31 -2.22 12.01 -8.00
C ASN A 31 -0.97 11.85 -8.88
N PRO A 32 -0.03 12.80 -8.83
CA PRO A 32 1.26 12.64 -9.48
C PRO A 32 1.96 11.36 -9.03
N TYR A 33 2.54 10.61 -9.96
CA TYR A 33 3.24 9.35 -9.69
C TYR A 33 4.30 9.49 -8.58
N ARG A 34 5.06 10.59 -8.60
CA ARG A 34 6.05 10.91 -7.55
C ARG A 34 5.43 11.00 -6.16
N ASN A 35 4.23 11.56 -6.05
CA ASN A 35 3.54 11.69 -4.77
C ASN A 35 3.09 10.32 -4.25
N ILE A 36 2.64 9.45 -5.14
CA ILE A 36 2.28 8.06 -4.78
C ILE A 36 3.51 7.32 -4.28
N LEU A 37 4.67 7.47 -4.92
CA LEU A 37 5.92 6.84 -4.47
C LEU A 37 6.39 7.35 -3.10
N LEU A 38 6.32 8.66 -2.86
CA LEU A 38 6.67 9.24 -1.56
C LEU A 38 5.72 8.77 -0.45
N ALA A 39 4.41 8.74 -0.74
CA ALA A 39 3.43 8.19 0.18
C ALA A 39 3.68 6.71 0.46
N TRP A 40 4.04 5.93 -0.56
CA TRP A 40 4.41 4.52 -0.44
C TRP A 40 5.66 4.30 0.43
N ALA A 41 6.66 5.18 0.32
CA ALA A 41 7.86 5.14 1.16
C ALA A 41 7.50 5.29 2.65
N ILE A 42 6.61 6.23 2.98
CA ILE A 42 6.13 6.41 4.36
C ILE A 42 5.47 5.14 4.90
N ILE A 43 4.69 4.43 4.08
CA ILE A 43 4.06 3.17 4.49
C ILE A 43 5.12 2.10 4.78
N ARG A 44 6.15 2.00 3.92
CA ARG A 44 7.26 1.05 4.10
C ARG A 44 8.14 1.34 5.31
N GLU A 45 8.29 2.60 5.69
CA GLU A 45 9.02 2.98 6.90
C GLU A 45 8.26 2.58 8.18
N LYS A 46 6.92 2.60 8.12
CA LYS A 46 6.05 2.28 9.26
C LYS A 46 5.72 0.80 9.40
N ASN A 47 5.64 0.10 8.27
CA ASN A 47 5.13 -1.26 8.19
C ASN A 47 6.09 -2.20 7.48
N ILE A 48 6.09 -3.48 7.91
CA ILE A 48 6.69 -4.54 7.11
C ILE A 48 5.70 -4.87 5.99
N LEU A 49 5.97 -4.36 4.79
CA LEU A 49 5.24 -4.73 3.58
C LEU A 49 5.75 -6.08 3.07
N GLN A 50 4.99 -7.14 3.35
CA GLN A 50 5.22 -8.45 2.76
C GLN A 50 4.51 -8.57 1.41
N ARG A 51 4.84 -9.61 0.66
CA ARG A 51 4.10 -10.00 -0.54
C ARG A 51 3.76 -11.49 -0.46
N ASN A 52 2.58 -11.86 -0.96
CA ASN A 52 2.23 -13.26 -1.17
C ASN A 52 2.89 -13.80 -2.46
N GLU A 53 2.66 -15.07 -2.78
CA GLU A 53 3.25 -15.75 -3.96
C GLU A 53 2.87 -15.09 -5.28
N GLU A 54 1.65 -14.54 -5.36
CA GLU A 54 1.18 -13.82 -6.55
C GLU A 54 1.76 -12.41 -6.65
N GLY A 55 2.24 -11.82 -5.55
CA GLY A 55 2.83 -10.48 -5.49
C GLY A 55 1.93 -9.38 -4.91
N HIS A 56 0.81 -9.73 -4.26
CA HIS A 56 -0.04 -8.80 -3.53
C HIS A 56 0.63 -8.36 -2.23
N TYR A 57 0.53 -7.07 -1.92
CA TYR A 57 1.08 -6.51 -0.69
C TYR A 57 0.20 -6.82 0.53
N LEU A 58 0.87 -7.17 1.63
CA LEU A 58 0.29 -7.41 2.95
C LEU A 58 0.95 -6.45 3.96
N ILE A 59 0.15 -5.72 4.73
CA ILE A 59 0.62 -4.88 5.84
C ILE A 59 0.55 -5.70 7.13
N ASN A 60 1.70 -5.93 7.78
CA ASN A 60 1.84 -6.43 9.16
C ASN A 60 0.72 -7.37 9.67
N GLY A 61 0.83 -8.66 9.35
CA GLY A 61 0.31 -9.76 10.18
C GLY A 61 -1.19 -10.06 10.14
N ILE A 62 -1.99 -9.41 9.31
CA ILE A 62 -3.44 -9.71 9.27
C ILE A 62 -3.74 -11.11 8.67
N ASP A 63 -2.82 -11.70 7.89
CA ASP A 63 -3.04 -13.03 7.30
C ASP A 63 -1.83 -13.98 7.32
N ALA A 64 -0.76 -13.72 8.08
CA ALA A 64 0.36 -14.67 8.21
C ALA A 64 0.12 -15.78 9.26
N VAL A 65 -1.10 -15.88 9.81
CA VAL A 65 -1.51 -16.94 10.75
C VAL A 65 -2.84 -17.53 10.30
N LYS A 66 -2.84 -18.17 9.12
CA LYS A 66 -3.71 -19.31 8.80
C LYS A 66 -2.96 -20.20 7.83
N ASP A 67 -2.00 -20.95 8.36
CA ASP A 67 -1.89 -22.42 8.26
C ASP A 67 -0.52 -22.89 8.81
#